data_AF-A0A9E1YDH2-F1
#
_entry.id   AF-A0A9E1YDH2-F1
#
_cell.length_a   1.000
_cell.length_b   1.000
_cell.length_c   1.000
_cell.angle_alpha   90.00
_cell.angle_beta   90.00
_cell.angle_gamma   90.00
#
_symmetry.space_group_name_H-M   'P 1'
#
loop_
_entity.id
_entity.type
_entity.pdbx_description
1 polymer ?
#
loop_
_entity_poly.entity_id
_entity_poly.type
_entity_poly.pdbx_seq_one_letter_code
_entity_poly.pdbx_strand_id
1 'polypeptide(L)'
;TADYQYMKSLGVEFLSAPTQRTDGTLFAIFKDLDGTFYELLEVDGEDIETDTTHITSLGHVNINVSDLERSNAWYQMFGYEVTETLPSTEPAEVAKAMGFEQPFTIKGNRVTHDVDGSVLELVQWLAPFDPERAYPAPVNHLGIHRTAYSTTDIEGDVAALKAQGVEFLSPITPCCSGDDSSSSIVAFYDPDGTVIELVEQPYVLHLLFKVITWFGKTF
;
A
#
# COMPACT_ATOMS: atom_id res chain seq x y z
N THR A 1 4.02 20.08 -9.68
CA THR A 1 3.01 20.65 -10.64
C THR A 1 3.16 20.23 -12.11
N ALA A 2 4.37 19.97 -12.63
CA ALA A 2 4.58 19.63 -14.05
C ALA A 2 3.81 18.37 -14.50
N ASP A 3 3.87 17.30 -13.70
CA ASP A 3 3.21 16.03 -14.03
C ASP A 3 1.69 16.14 -14.13
N TYR A 4 1.05 16.91 -13.24
CA TYR A 4 -0.37 17.20 -13.35
C TYR A 4 -0.73 17.81 -14.72
N GLN A 5 0.05 18.77 -15.22
CA GLN A 5 -0.22 19.40 -16.51
C GLN A 5 0.03 18.44 -17.68
N TYR A 6 1.11 17.69 -17.61
CA TYR A 6 1.44 16.68 -18.61
C TYR A 6 0.36 15.61 -18.71
N MET A 7 0.00 14.98 -17.58
CA MET A 7 -1.02 13.93 -17.53
C MET A 7 -2.40 14.44 -17.97
N LYS A 8 -2.75 15.68 -17.59
CA LYS A 8 -3.98 16.32 -18.07
C LYS A 8 -3.98 16.54 -19.59
N SER A 9 -2.83 16.86 -20.18
CA SER A 9 -2.70 16.99 -21.65
C SER A 9 -2.91 15.67 -22.39
N LEU A 10 -2.66 14.54 -21.71
CA LEU A 10 -2.95 13.19 -22.20
C LEU A 10 -4.40 12.74 -21.95
N GLY A 11 -5.22 13.56 -21.30
CA GLY A 11 -6.61 13.26 -21.01
C GLY A 11 -6.86 12.53 -19.69
N VAL A 12 -5.89 12.47 -18.78
CA VAL A 12 -6.10 11.91 -17.43
C VAL A 12 -7.07 12.79 -16.64
N GLU A 13 -8.07 12.15 -16.03
CA GLU A 13 -9.07 12.80 -15.19
C GLU A 13 -8.57 12.89 -13.73
N PHE A 14 -8.40 14.13 -13.25
CA PHE A 14 -8.11 14.43 -11.85
C PHE A 14 -9.38 14.87 -11.12
N LEU A 15 -9.52 14.49 -9.85
CA LEU A 15 -10.62 14.97 -8.99
C LEU A 15 -10.56 16.48 -8.79
N SER A 16 -9.35 17.03 -8.67
CA SER A 16 -9.11 18.46 -8.51
C SER A 16 -7.74 18.86 -9.07
N ALA A 17 -7.50 20.17 -9.13
CA ALA A 17 -6.14 20.68 -9.27
C ALA A 17 -5.30 20.35 -8.02
N PRO A 18 -3.96 20.39 -8.12
CA PRO A 18 -3.08 20.19 -6.97
C PRO A 18 -3.46 21.07 -5.79
N THR A 19 -3.56 20.48 -4.61
CA THR A 19 -4.04 21.10 -3.37
C THR A 19 -3.06 20.80 -2.25
N GLN A 20 -2.92 21.73 -1.30
CA GLN A 20 -1.97 21.61 -0.19
C GLN A 20 -2.68 21.11 1.07
N ARG A 21 -2.06 20.15 1.76
CA ARG A 21 -2.46 19.69 3.10
C ARG A 21 -2.00 20.64 4.20
N THR A 22 -2.46 20.43 5.43
CA THR A 22 -2.05 21.24 6.59
C THR A 22 -0.54 21.18 6.86
N ASP A 23 0.10 20.05 6.57
CA ASP A 23 1.54 19.84 6.73
C ASP A 23 2.39 20.51 5.63
N GLY A 24 1.74 21.10 4.62
CA GLY A 24 2.40 21.73 3.48
C GLY A 24 2.59 20.80 2.27
N THR A 25 2.28 19.51 2.39
CA THR A 25 2.39 18.54 1.29
C THR A 25 1.42 18.90 0.16
N LEU A 26 1.92 19.00 -1.07
CA LEU A 26 1.09 19.21 -2.26
C LEU A 26 0.69 17.87 -2.86
N PHE A 27 -0.60 17.71 -3.19
CA PHE A 27 -1.10 16.47 -3.78
C PHE A 27 -2.17 16.70 -4.84
N ALA A 28 -2.38 15.69 -5.69
CA ALA A 28 -3.52 15.60 -6.58
C ALA A 28 -3.95 14.14 -6.73
N ILE A 29 -5.27 13.90 -6.79
CA ILE A 29 -5.84 12.56 -6.98
C ILE A 29 -6.38 12.42 -8.39
N PHE A 30 -6.08 11.31 -9.04
CA PHE A 30 -6.60 10.92 -10.35
C PHE A 30 -7.07 9.47 -10.36
N LYS A 31 -7.78 9.09 -11.42
CA LYS A 31 -8.23 7.72 -11.64
C LYS A 31 -7.54 7.10 -12.85
N ASP A 32 -7.30 5.79 -12.80
CA ASP A 32 -7.06 5.01 -14.02
C ASP A 32 -8.35 4.81 -14.83
N LEU A 33 -8.24 4.06 -15.94
CA LEU A 33 -9.36 3.78 -16.84
C LEU A 33 -10.46 2.92 -16.21
N ASP A 34 -10.14 2.17 -15.16
CA ASP A 34 -11.05 1.28 -14.44
C ASP A 34 -11.63 1.93 -13.17
N GLY A 35 -11.17 3.14 -12.84
CA GLY A 35 -11.64 3.94 -11.70
C GLY A 35 -10.81 3.79 -10.43
N THR A 36 -9.67 3.07 -10.47
CA THR A 36 -8.74 2.97 -9.33
C THR A 36 -8.14 4.33 -9.04
N PHE A 37 -8.14 4.75 -7.77
CA PHE A 37 -7.56 6.01 -7.36
C PHE A 37 -6.05 5.92 -7.20
N TYR A 38 -5.38 6.98 -7.65
CA TYR A 38 -3.96 7.22 -7.43
C TYR A 38 -3.79 8.61 -6.85
N GLU A 39 -2.85 8.72 -5.90
CA GLU A 39 -2.45 10.01 -5.37
C GLU A 39 -1.03 10.35 -5.84
N LEU A 40 -0.92 11.51 -6.48
CA LEU A 40 0.36 12.11 -6.82
C LEU A 40 0.76 13.06 -5.69
N LEU A 41 1.92 12.83 -5.09
CA LEU A 41 2.47 13.60 -3.98
C LEU A 41 3.73 14.35 -4.45
N GLU A 42 3.81 15.64 -4.15
CA GLU A 42 5.07 16.38 -4.25
C GLU A 42 5.90 16.10 -2.98
N VAL A 43 7.10 15.58 -3.18
CA VAL A 43 8.05 15.25 -2.11
C VAL A 43 9.24 16.19 -2.18
N ASP A 44 9.83 16.49 -1.02
CA ASP A 44 11.08 17.25 -0.97
C ASP A 44 12.21 16.46 -1.65
N GLY A 45 12.99 17.15 -2.48
CA GLY A 45 14.11 16.52 -3.18
C GLY A 45 14.59 17.33 -4.36
N GLU A 46 15.58 16.78 -5.07
CA GLU A 46 15.93 17.29 -6.39
C GLU A 46 14.80 17.00 -7.37
N ASP A 47 14.53 17.94 -8.27
CA ASP A 47 13.61 17.74 -9.37
C ASP A 47 14.26 16.78 -10.37
N ILE A 48 13.75 15.55 -10.44
CA ILE A 48 14.26 14.49 -11.32
C ILE A 48 13.31 14.34 -12.49
N GLU A 49 13.64 14.98 -13.59
CA GLU A 49 12.97 14.76 -14.87
C GLU A 49 13.32 13.35 -15.39
N THR A 50 12.30 12.53 -15.63
CA THR A 50 12.38 11.30 -16.42
C THR A 50 12.06 11.61 -17.88
N ASP A 51 12.09 10.61 -18.76
CA ASP A 51 11.76 10.82 -20.18
C ASP A 51 10.34 11.39 -20.43
N THR A 52 9.42 11.29 -19.46
CA THR A 52 8.02 11.70 -19.63
C THR A 52 7.38 12.41 -18.43
N THR A 53 7.82 12.14 -17.21
CA THR A 53 7.26 12.70 -15.96
C THR A 53 8.39 13.05 -14.97
N HIS A 54 8.04 13.56 -13.79
CA HIS A 54 8.95 13.80 -12.67
C HIS A 54 8.65 12.83 -11.52
N ILE A 55 7.97 11.71 -11.82
CA ILE A 55 7.61 10.68 -10.85
C ILE A 55 8.81 9.77 -10.62
N THR A 56 9.30 9.75 -9.39
CA THR A 56 10.57 9.07 -9.03
C THR A 56 10.37 7.74 -8.32
N SER A 57 9.22 7.55 -7.67
CA SER A 57 8.99 6.39 -6.81
C SER A 57 7.51 6.11 -6.60
N LEU A 58 7.22 4.90 -6.13
CA LEU A 58 5.94 4.56 -5.53
C LEU A 58 5.96 5.01 -4.07
N GLY A 59 4.93 5.75 -3.66
CA GLY A 59 4.75 6.17 -2.27
C GLY A 59 4.28 5.04 -1.37
N HIS A 60 3.78 5.41 -0.19
CA HIS A 60 3.14 4.48 0.73
C HIS A 60 1.85 3.91 0.13
N VAL A 61 1.46 2.71 0.58
CA VAL A 61 0.15 2.11 0.23
C VAL A 61 -0.86 2.48 1.31
N ASN A 62 -1.94 3.15 0.92
CA ASN A 62 -3.04 3.44 1.83
C ASN A 62 -4.03 2.26 1.90
N ILE A 63 -4.40 1.86 3.12
CA ILE A 63 -5.34 0.78 3.40
C ILE A 63 -6.43 1.32 4.32
N ASN A 64 -7.67 1.33 3.81
CA ASN A 64 -8.83 1.69 4.62
C ASN A 64 -9.21 0.51 5.52
N VAL A 65 -9.39 0.78 6.82
CA VAL A 65 -9.66 -0.23 7.85
C VAL A 65 -10.87 0.17 8.68
N SER A 66 -11.64 -0.80 9.20
CA SER A 66 -12.83 -0.48 9.99
C SER A 66 -12.50 -0.11 11.45
N ASP A 67 -11.34 -0.56 11.94
CA ASP A 67 -10.87 -0.36 13.31
C ASP A 67 -9.34 -0.20 13.29
N LEU A 68 -8.86 1.00 13.59
CA LEU A 68 -7.44 1.34 13.48
C LEU A 68 -6.61 0.57 14.51
N GLU A 69 -7.07 0.48 15.76
CA GLU A 69 -6.34 -0.17 16.84
C GLU A 69 -6.16 -1.67 16.57
N ARG A 70 -7.23 -2.36 16.15
CA ARG A 70 -7.19 -3.77 15.72
C ARG A 70 -6.24 -3.97 14.55
N SER A 71 -6.27 -3.06 13.57
CA SER A 71 -5.46 -3.20 12.35
C SER A 71 -3.98 -2.95 12.61
N ASN A 72 -3.62 -1.96 13.44
CA ASN A 72 -2.22 -1.78 13.86
C ASN A 72 -1.67 -3.04 14.51
N ALA A 73 -2.40 -3.62 15.47
CA ALA A 73 -1.98 -4.86 16.14
C ALA A 73 -1.82 -6.03 15.16
N TRP A 74 -2.67 -6.08 14.13
CA TRP A 74 -2.59 -7.10 13.09
C TRP A 74 -1.37 -6.90 12.18
N TYR A 75 -1.13 -5.67 11.69
CA TYR A 75 0.03 -5.36 10.84
C TYR A 75 1.36 -5.47 11.60
N GLN A 76 1.37 -5.27 12.92
CA GLN A 76 2.53 -5.54 13.79
C GLN A 76 3.02 -6.99 13.74
N MET A 77 2.14 -7.97 13.48
CA MET A 77 2.55 -9.37 13.29
C MET A 77 3.52 -9.55 12.09
N PHE A 78 3.50 -8.62 11.14
CA PHE A 78 4.35 -8.62 9.95
C PHE A 78 5.60 -7.74 10.12
N GLY A 79 5.86 -7.19 11.32
CA GLY A 79 7.02 -6.32 11.56
C GLY A 79 6.80 -4.86 11.16
N TYR A 80 5.55 -4.41 11.07
CA TYR A 80 5.22 -2.99 10.94
C TYR A 80 5.05 -2.33 12.30
N GLU A 81 5.64 -1.16 12.47
CA GLU A 81 5.45 -0.35 13.68
C GLU A 81 4.90 1.03 13.35
N VAL A 82 4.10 1.59 14.28
CA VAL A 82 3.54 2.94 14.13
C VAL A 82 4.67 3.96 14.20
N THR A 83 4.87 4.70 13.12
CA THR A 83 5.89 5.74 13.01
C THR A 83 5.31 7.14 13.03
N GLU A 84 4.06 7.30 12.62
CA GLU A 84 3.38 8.60 12.58
C GLU A 84 1.87 8.41 12.81
N THR A 85 1.24 9.33 13.53
CA THR A 85 -0.23 9.42 13.64
C THR A 85 -0.72 10.57 12.77
N LEU A 86 -1.68 10.28 11.90
CA LEU A 86 -2.24 11.25 10.96
C LEU A 86 -3.18 12.23 11.68
N PRO A 87 -3.30 13.48 11.17
CA PRO A 87 -4.31 14.41 11.65
C PRO A 87 -5.72 13.85 11.40
N SER A 88 -6.61 13.98 12.39
CA SER A 88 -7.98 13.47 12.27
C SER A 88 -8.85 14.25 11.29
N THR A 89 -8.46 15.47 10.93
CA THR A 89 -9.22 16.39 10.08
C THR A 89 -8.27 17.23 9.24
N GLU A 90 -8.72 17.67 8.07
CA GLU A 90 -8.03 18.61 7.19
C GLU A 90 -8.97 19.77 6.80
N PRO A 91 -8.43 20.87 6.23
CA PRO A 91 -9.24 21.96 5.68
C PRO A 91 -10.24 21.49 4.63
N ALA A 92 -11.31 22.26 4.45
CA ALA A 92 -12.40 21.91 3.53
C ALA A 92 -11.92 21.77 2.08
N GLU A 93 -10.88 22.50 1.69
CA GLU A 93 -10.24 22.42 0.38
C GLU A 93 -9.61 21.04 0.14
N VAL A 94 -9.01 20.43 1.16
CA VAL A 94 -8.43 19.08 1.09
C VAL A 94 -9.55 18.05 0.95
N ALA A 95 -10.61 18.15 1.76
CA ALA A 95 -11.77 17.27 1.64
C ALA A 95 -12.38 17.32 0.22
N LYS A 96 -12.50 18.53 -0.35
CA LYS A 96 -12.97 18.72 -1.72
C LYS A 96 -12.01 18.15 -2.76
N ALA A 97 -10.70 18.30 -2.57
CA ALA A 97 -9.68 17.72 -3.45
C ALA A 97 -9.70 16.18 -3.45
N MET A 98 -10.12 15.59 -2.33
CA MET A 98 -10.37 14.15 -2.19
C MET A 98 -11.74 13.70 -2.71
N GLY A 99 -12.54 14.61 -3.27
CA GLY A 99 -13.85 14.31 -3.87
C GLY A 99 -15.02 14.35 -2.89
N PHE A 100 -14.85 14.85 -1.67
CA PHE A 100 -15.94 14.99 -0.70
C PHE A 100 -16.63 16.36 -0.81
N GLU A 101 -17.97 16.35 -0.67
CA GLU A 101 -18.75 17.59 -0.57
C GLU A 101 -18.79 18.18 0.85
N GLN A 102 -18.44 17.37 1.85
CA GLN A 102 -18.45 17.71 3.26
C GLN A 102 -17.07 17.42 3.88
N PRO A 103 -16.72 18.06 5.01
CA PRO A 103 -15.52 17.71 5.76
C PRO A 103 -15.51 16.23 6.14
N PHE A 104 -14.31 15.65 6.21
CA PHE A 104 -14.12 14.30 6.71
C PHE A 104 -13.54 14.26 8.12
N THR A 105 -13.62 13.10 8.75
CA THR A 105 -12.92 12.79 9.99
C THR A 105 -12.39 11.37 9.94
N ILE A 106 -11.12 11.20 10.30
CA ILE A 106 -10.44 9.91 10.32
C ILE A 106 -9.72 9.66 11.65
N LYS A 107 -9.38 8.40 11.90
CA LYS A 107 -8.16 8.05 12.64
C LYS A 107 -7.21 7.41 11.64
N GLY A 108 -5.91 7.70 11.73
CA GLY A 108 -4.96 6.97 10.89
C GLY A 108 -3.54 7.01 11.42
N ASN A 109 -2.75 6.04 10.97
CA ASN A 109 -1.33 5.93 11.27
C ASN A 109 -0.55 5.61 9.99
N ARG A 110 0.67 6.15 9.85
CA ARG A 110 1.69 5.52 9.03
C ARG A 110 2.39 4.45 9.85
N VAL A 111 2.50 3.27 9.27
CA VAL A 111 3.26 2.16 9.83
C VAL A 111 4.41 1.82 8.90
N THR A 112 5.61 1.64 9.45
CA THR A 112 6.82 1.35 8.67
C THR A 112 7.33 -0.03 9.02
N HIS A 113 7.70 -0.81 8.01
CA HIS A 113 8.25 -2.14 8.20
C HIS A 113 9.73 -2.09 8.62
N ASP A 114 10.07 -2.81 9.68
CA ASP A 114 11.38 -2.73 10.34
C ASP A 114 12.56 -3.18 9.47
N VAL A 115 12.31 -4.00 8.44
CA VAL A 115 13.38 -4.61 7.63
C VAL A 115 13.62 -3.87 6.31
N ASP A 116 12.55 -3.58 5.57
CA ASP A 116 12.65 -3.01 4.21
C ASP A 116 12.28 -1.53 4.13
N GLY A 117 11.78 -0.94 5.23
CA GLY A 117 11.37 0.45 5.29
C GLY A 117 10.12 0.77 4.46
N SER A 118 9.40 -0.24 3.97
CA SER A 118 8.12 -0.03 3.29
C SER A 118 7.11 0.61 4.24
N VAL A 119 6.27 1.50 3.71
CA VAL A 119 5.32 2.28 4.51
C VAL A 119 3.90 1.96 4.06
N LEU A 120 3.04 1.64 5.03
CA LEU A 120 1.59 1.58 4.85
C LEU A 120 0.96 2.75 5.60
N GLU A 121 -0.14 3.26 5.06
CA GLU A 121 -0.99 4.23 5.75
C GLU A 121 -2.34 3.55 6.07
N LEU A 122 -2.59 3.27 7.35
CA LEU A 122 -3.82 2.65 7.81
C LEU A 122 -4.82 3.74 8.17
N VAL A 123 -5.98 3.78 7.51
CA VAL A 123 -6.98 4.85 7.69
C VAL A 123 -8.35 4.28 8.06
N GLN A 124 -8.83 4.65 9.24
CA GLN A 124 -10.20 4.43 9.66
C GLN A 124 -11.03 5.69 9.41
N TRP A 125 -11.93 5.62 8.44
CA TRP A 125 -12.89 6.69 8.17
C TRP A 125 -14.01 6.68 9.22
N LEU A 126 -14.21 7.83 9.88
CA LEU A 126 -15.29 8.02 10.85
C LEU A 126 -16.48 8.75 10.21
N ALA A 127 -16.21 9.71 9.32
CA ALA A 127 -17.23 10.41 8.54
C ALA A 127 -16.61 11.02 7.27
N PRO A 128 -17.23 10.90 6.08
CA PRO A 128 -18.21 9.85 5.77
C PRO A 128 -17.55 8.47 5.89
N PHE A 129 -18.30 7.46 6.35
CA PHE A 129 -17.83 6.08 6.44
C PHE A 129 -18.56 5.22 5.41
N ASP A 130 -17.78 4.46 4.64
CA ASP A 130 -18.29 3.45 3.72
C ASP A 130 -17.92 2.05 4.26
N PRO A 131 -18.90 1.23 4.68
CA PRO A 131 -18.66 -0.11 5.19
C PRO A 131 -18.49 -1.18 4.10
N GLU A 132 -18.58 -0.83 2.81
CA GLU A 132 -18.43 -1.80 1.73
C GLU A 132 -17.01 -2.38 1.71
N ARG A 133 -16.92 -3.71 1.59
CA ARG A 133 -15.66 -4.42 1.49
C ARG A 133 -15.05 -4.18 0.11
N ALA A 134 -13.76 -3.83 0.05
CA ALA A 134 -13.06 -3.54 -1.19
C ALA A 134 -13.28 -4.61 -2.28
N TYR A 135 -12.79 -5.84 -2.07
CA TYR A 135 -12.94 -6.94 -3.03
C TYR A 135 -13.10 -8.30 -2.32
N PRO A 136 -14.28 -8.95 -2.36
CA PRO A 136 -14.40 -10.33 -1.90
C PRO A 136 -13.81 -11.31 -2.92
N ALA A 137 -13.42 -12.50 -2.48
CA ALA A 137 -13.10 -13.59 -3.41
C ALA A 137 -14.30 -13.93 -4.32
N PRO A 138 -14.09 -14.38 -5.57
CA PRO A 138 -12.79 -14.70 -6.19
C PRO A 138 -11.95 -13.47 -6.51
N VAL A 139 -10.64 -13.66 -6.61
CA VAL A 139 -9.64 -12.59 -6.68
C VAL A 139 -9.48 -12.00 -8.09
N ASN A 140 -10.59 -11.81 -8.80
CA ASN A 140 -10.67 -11.40 -10.20
C ASN A 140 -11.33 -10.03 -10.42
N HIS A 141 -11.50 -9.25 -9.36
CA HIS A 141 -11.99 -7.88 -9.46
C HIS A 141 -10.90 -6.95 -10.01
N LEU A 142 -11.30 -5.93 -10.78
CA LEU A 142 -10.40 -4.88 -11.26
C LEU A 142 -9.86 -4.03 -10.09
N GLY A 143 -8.69 -3.42 -10.28
CA GLY A 143 -8.03 -2.58 -9.28
C GLY A 143 -6.89 -3.28 -8.53
N ILE A 144 -6.53 -2.75 -7.35
CA ILE A 144 -5.45 -3.30 -6.53
C ILE A 144 -5.89 -4.64 -5.93
N HIS A 145 -5.29 -5.70 -6.45
CA HIS A 145 -5.67 -7.07 -6.14
C HIS A 145 -5.23 -7.55 -4.75
N ARG A 146 -3.96 -7.29 -4.36
CA ARG A 146 -3.36 -7.72 -3.09
C ARG A 146 -2.05 -7.01 -2.81
N THR A 147 -1.60 -7.02 -1.56
CA THR A 147 -0.19 -6.77 -1.20
C THR A 147 0.54 -8.10 -0.99
N ALA A 148 1.81 -8.15 -1.37
CA ALA A 148 2.64 -9.36 -1.26
C ALA A 148 3.88 -9.08 -0.40
N TYR A 149 4.09 -9.89 0.61
CA TYR A 149 5.21 -9.80 1.54
C TYR A 149 6.17 -10.97 1.32
N SER A 150 7.46 -10.69 1.31
CA SER A 150 8.47 -11.74 1.13
C SER A 150 8.82 -12.39 2.47
N THR A 151 8.89 -13.73 2.47
CA THR A 151 9.33 -14.52 3.64
C THR A 151 10.49 -15.44 3.28
N THR A 152 11.27 -15.82 4.29
CA THR A 152 12.32 -16.84 4.20
C THR A 152 11.95 -18.16 4.88
N ASP A 153 10.79 -18.22 5.55
CA ASP A 153 10.24 -19.41 6.21
C ASP A 153 8.71 -19.36 6.20
N ILE A 154 8.12 -19.70 5.05
CA ILE A 154 6.67 -19.62 4.87
C ILE A 154 5.90 -20.57 5.80
N GLU A 155 6.46 -21.73 6.14
CA GLU A 155 5.85 -22.69 7.05
C GLU A 155 5.80 -22.12 8.48
N GLY A 156 6.91 -21.54 8.93
CA GLY A 156 7.01 -20.86 10.23
C GLY A 156 6.03 -19.70 10.36
N ASP A 157 5.99 -18.82 9.37
CA ASP A 157 5.09 -17.65 9.37
C ASP A 157 3.63 -18.07 9.32
N VAL A 158 3.27 -19.05 8.48
CA VAL A 158 1.89 -19.57 8.43
C VAL A 158 1.48 -20.19 9.75
N ALA A 159 2.36 -20.95 10.41
CA ALA A 159 2.07 -21.52 11.72
C ALA A 159 1.84 -20.43 12.78
N ALA A 160 2.66 -19.38 12.79
CA ALA A 160 2.54 -18.26 13.72
C ALA A 160 1.25 -17.45 13.48
N LEU A 161 0.91 -17.17 12.22
CA LEU A 161 -0.31 -16.43 11.86
C LEU A 161 -1.58 -17.24 12.17
N LYS A 162 -1.58 -18.56 11.91
CA LYS A 162 -2.70 -19.44 12.29
C LYS A 162 -2.91 -19.48 13.81
N ALA A 163 -1.83 -19.52 14.59
CA ALA A 163 -1.92 -19.49 16.05
C ALA A 163 -2.55 -18.18 16.58
N GLN A 164 -2.48 -17.10 15.80
CA GLN A 164 -3.08 -15.80 16.07
C GLN A 164 -4.48 -15.64 15.47
N GLY A 165 -5.03 -16.67 14.82
CA GLY A 165 -6.40 -16.71 14.32
C GLY A 165 -6.60 -16.12 12.92
N VAL A 166 -5.54 -15.92 12.14
CA VAL A 166 -5.65 -15.44 10.76
C VAL A 166 -6.41 -16.43 9.88
N GLU A 167 -7.35 -15.93 9.09
CA GLU A 167 -8.15 -16.71 8.14
C GLU A 167 -7.42 -16.84 6.80
N PHE A 168 -7.05 -18.07 6.44
CA PHE A 168 -6.35 -18.37 5.20
C PHE A 168 -7.29 -18.69 4.05
N LEU A 169 -6.97 -18.13 2.88
CA LEU A 169 -7.69 -18.37 1.62
C LEU A 169 -7.26 -19.65 0.92
N SER A 170 -6.02 -20.07 1.15
CA SER A 170 -5.42 -21.22 0.49
C SER A 170 -4.48 -21.97 1.44
N PRO A 171 -4.18 -23.25 1.16
CA PRO A 171 -2.96 -23.85 1.68
C PRO A 171 -1.72 -23.17 1.08
N ILE A 172 -0.55 -23.43 1.68
CA ILE A 172 0.73 -23.14 1.05
C ILE A 172 0.78 -23.89 -0.29
N THR A 173 1.08 -23.16 -1.35
CA THR A 173 1.04 -23.66 -2.72
C THR A 173 2.38 -23.37 -3.41
N PRO A 174 3.03 -24.37 -4.02
CA PRO A 174 4.20 -24.13 -4.87
C PRO A 174 3.85 -23.15 -5.99
N CYS A 175 4.58 -22.04 -6.12
CA CYS A 175 4.25 -21.01 -7.11
C CYS A 175 5.19 -20.97 -8.30
N CYS A 176 4.57 -20.64 -9.43
CA CYS A 176 5.13 -19.90 -10.54
C CYS A 176 5.91 -20.77 -11.56
N SER A 177 6.22 -22.02 -11.22
CA SER A 177 6.76 -23.02 -12.16
C SER A 177 6.08 -24.40 -12.08
N GLY A 178 4.99 -24.55 -11.32
CA GLY A 178 4.35 -25.86 -11.06
C GLY A 178 5.11 -26.68 -10.00
N ASP A 179 5.06 -28.02 -10.11
CA ASP A 179 5.62 -28.96 -9.11
C ASP A 179 7.15 -28.81 -8.90
N ASP A 180 7.86 -28.29 -9.90
CA ASP A 180 9.30 -28.04 -9.83
C ASP A 180 9.66 -26.68 -9.22
N SER A 181 8.69 -25.99 -8.60
CA SER A 181 8.93 -24.68 -8.00
C SER A 181 9.75 -24.77 -6.72
N SER A 182 10.78 -23.93 -6.65
CA SER A 182 11.51 -23.62 -5.42
C SER A 182 10.92 -22.44 -4.65
N SER A 183 9.69 -22.03 -4.97
CA SER A 183 8.98 -20.91 -4.37
C SER A 183 7.60 -21.33 -3.92
N SER A 184 7.14 -20.71 -2.84
CA SER A 184 5.84 -21.01 -2.24
C SER A 184 5.06 -19.72 -2.02
N ILE A 185 3.75 -19.79 -2.18
CA ILE A 185 2.83 -18.71 -1.85
C ILE A 185 1.70 -19.18 -0.95
N VAL A 186 1.11 -18.25 -0.21
CA VAL A 186 -0.13 -18.46 0.51
C VAL A 186 -0.89 -17.14 0.61
N ALA A 187 -2.21 -17.18 0.43
CA ALA A 187 -3.06 -16.00 0.56
C ALA A 187 -3.95 -16.08 1.82
N PHE A 188 -4.26 -14.93 2.40
CA PHE A 188 -5.16 -14.76 3.55
C PHE A 188 -5.76 -13.36 3.55
N TYR A 189 -6.66 -13.11 4.51
CA TYR A 189 -7.28 -11.81 4.70
C TYR A 189 -6.66 -11.05 5.87
N ASP A 190 -6.57 -9.73 5.70
CA ASP A 190 -6.49 -8.80 6.83
C ASP A 190 -7.85 -8.74 7.58
N PRO A 191 -7.95 -8.02 8.72
CA PRO A 191 -9.16 -7.97 9.53
C PRO A 191 -10.40 -7.41 8.81
N ASP A 192 -10.20 -6.65 7.73
CA ASP A 192 -11.23 -5.97 6.94
C ASP A 192 -11.44 -6.64 5.57
N GLY A 193 -10.69 -7.70 5.29
CA GLY A 193 -10.86 -8.56 4.15
C GLY A 193 -10.02 -8.21 2.93
N THR A 194 -9.03 -7.33 3.06
CA THR A 194 -7.99 -7.10 2.05
C THR A 194 -7.19 -8.38 1.87
N VAL A 195 -6.90 -8.76 0.63
CA VAL A 195 -6.10 -9.96 0.34
C VAL A 195 -4.62 -9.65 0.53
N ILE A 196 -3.96 -10.52 1.28
CA ILE A 196 -2.52 -10.50 1.51
C ILE A 196 -1.91 -11.82 1.06
N GLU A 197 -0.71 -11.76 0.47
CA GLU A 197 0.07 -12.91 0.06
C GLU A 197 1.44 -12.94 0.77
N LEU A 198 1.85 -14.10 1.28
CA LEU A 198 3.26 -14.34 1.56
C LEU A 198 3.90 -15.03 0.36
N VAL A 199 5.12 -14.64 0.04
CA VAL A 199 5.92 -15.19 -1.06
C VAL A 199 7.28 -15.62 -0.53
N GLU A 200 7.59 -16.90 -0.63
CA GLU A 200 8.93 -17.43 -0.39
C GLU A 200 9.69 -17.51 -1.71
N GLN A 201 10.75 -16.70 -1.83
CA GLN A 201 11.59 -16.69 -3.03
C GLN A 201 12.70 -17.76 -2.97
N PRO A 202 13.21 -18.23 -4.13
CA PRO A 202 14.25 -19.24 -4.16
C PRO A 202 15.53 -18.73 -3.49
N TYR A 203 16.17 -19.57 -2.69
CA TYR A 203 17.38 -19.24 -1.93
C TYR A 203 18.53 -18.65 -2.78
N VAL A 204 18.64 -19.06 -4.05
CA VAL A 204 19.65 -18.52 -4.99
C VAL A 204 19.44 -17.04 -5.29
N LEU A 205 18.18 -16.60 -5.41
CA LEU A 205 17.84 -15.20 -5.66
C LEU A 205 18.13 -14.34 -4.42
N HIS A 206 17.88 -14.87 -3.22
CA HIS A 206 18.24 -14.24 -1.95
C HIS A 206 19.75 -13.98 -1.83
N LEU A 207 20.59 -14.91 -2.30
CA LEU A 207 22.05 -14.74 -2.31
C LEU A 207 22.48 -13.61 -3.25
N LEU A 208 21.88 -13.54 -4.44
CA LEU A 208 22.17 -12.50 -5.43
C LEU A 208 21.73 -11.10 -4.95
N PHE A 209 20.55 -10.97 -4.36
CA PHE A 209 20.08 -9.70 -3.79
C PHE A 209 20.99 -9.20 -2.66
N LYS A 210 21.47 -10.09 -1.78
CA LYS A 210 22.44 -9.71 -0.73
C LYS A 210 23.77 -9.22 -1.29
N VAL A 211 24.26 -9.81 -2.37
CA VAL A 211 25.49 -9.35 -3.04
C VAL A 211 25.26 -7.98 -3.70
N ILE A 212 24.16 -7.79 -4.43
CA ILE A 212 23.86 -6.54 -5.14
C ILE A 212 23.63 -5.38 -4.16
N THR A 213 22.84 -5.59 -3.10
CA THR A 213 22.59 -4.56 -2.07
C THR A 213 23.83 -4.22 -1.25
N TRP A 214 24.76 -5.16 -1.06
CA TRP A 214 26.06 -4.89 -0.46
C TRP A 214 26.91 -3.98 -1.36
N PHE A 215 27.00 -4.26 -2.66
CA PHE A 215 27.71 -3.36 -3.59
C PHE A 215 27.06 -1.97 -3.65
N GLY A 216 25.73 -1.87 -3.63
CA GLY A 216 25.02 -0.58 -3.64
C GLY A 216 25.16 0.27 -2.37
N LYS A 217 25.57 -0.31 -1.23
CA LYS A 217 25.86 0.43 0.02
C LYS A 217 27.34 0.79 0.19
N THR A 218 28.22 0.28 -0.66
CA THR A 218 29.69 0.42 -0.49
C THR A 218 30.34 1.36 -1.52
N PHE A 219 29.54 1.99 -2.39
CA PHE A 219 29.98 2.98 -3.38
C PHE A 219 29.06 4.20 -3.40
#